data_AF-A0AA95SCR4-F1
#
_entry.id   AF-A0AA95SCR4-F1
#
_cell.length_a   1.000
_cell.length_b   1.000
_cell.length_c   1.000
_cell.angle_alpha   90.00
_cell.angle_beta   90.00
_cell.angle_gamma   90.00
#
_symmetry.space_group_name_H-M   'P 1'
#
loop_
_entity.id
_entity.type
_entity.pdbx_description
1 polymer ?
#
loop_
_entity_poly.entity_id
_entity_poly.type
_entity_poly.pdbx_seq_one_letter_code
_entity_poly.pdbx_strand_id
1 'polypeptide(L)'
;MAKQSKRKGKSTVGNRLFIEEEKTQMDHGKTLGGMFETFFRANGLEGLRPRTLKEHRVTFKYFFSFLEKKYPDIKYADEVTTEIIRDYVYYMSKESCQFKTDKKGLSPFTINIRLRTLKCFFKISL
;
A
#
# COMPACT_ATOMS: atom_id res chain seq x y z
N MET A 1 -32.59 -6.18 -33.54
CA MET A 1 -31.35 -6.97 -33.33
C MET A 1 -30.28 -6.07 -32.72
N ALA A 2 -29.85 -6.36 -31.49
CA ALA A 2 -28.89 -5.51 -30.75
C ALA A 2 -27.45 -5.84 -31.15
N LYS A 3 -26.71 -4.85 -31.68
CA LYS A 3 -25.28 -4.98 -31.99
C LYS A 3 -24.49 -5.08 -30.68
N GLN A 4 -23.89 -6.23 -30.41
CA GLN A 4 -22.93 -6.41 -29.32
C GLN A 4 -21.68 -5.56 -29.57
N SER A 5 -21.36 -4.67 -28.64
CA SER A 5 -20.13 -3.88 -28.64
C SER A 5 -18.92 -4.77 -28.31
N LYS A 6 -17.96 -4.88 -29.25
CA LYS A 6 -16.69 -5.58 -29.03
C LYS A 6 -15.89 -4.83 -27.95
N ARG A 7 -15.75 -5.42 -26.75
CA ARG A 7 -14.82 -4.94 -25.73
C ARG A 7 -13.40 -4.96 -26.28
N LYS A 8 -12.75 -3.80 -26.33
CA LYS A 8 -11.31 -3.65 -26.65
C LYS A 8 -10.51 -4.41 -25.58
N GLY A 9 -9.83 -5.48 -25.97
CA GLY A 9 -8.98 -6.28 -25.08
C GLY A 9 -7.93 -5.39 -24.40
N LYS A 10 -7.71 -5.60 -23.09
CA LYS A 10 -6.62 -4.95 -22.37
C LYS A 10 -5.29 -5.48 -22.92
N SER A 11 -4.44 -4.58 -23.40
CA SER A 11 -3.05 -4.93 -23.71
C SER A 11 -2.38 -5.46 -22.44
N THR A 12 -1.87 -6.69 -22.50
CA THR A 12 -1.04 -7.27 -21.46
C THR A 12 0.31 -6.56 -21.54
N VAL A 13 0.59 -5.65 -20.60
CA VAL A 13 1.90 -4.99 -20.50
C VAL A 13 2.91 -6.06 -20.09
N GLY A 14 3.60 -6.59 -21.09
CA GLY A 14 4.38 -7.83 -21.06
C GLY A 14 5.81 -7.70 -20.56
N ASN A 15 6.15 -6.73 -19.73
CA ASN A 15 7.43 -6.78 -19.00
C ASN A 15 7.35 -5.91 -17.75
N ARG A 16 7.06 -6.53 -16.61
CA ARG A 16 7.64 -6.03 -15.36
C ARG A 16 9.01 -6.67 -15.30
N LEU A 17 10.04 -5.92 -15.70
CA LEU A 17 11.40 -6.28 -15.37
C LEU A 17 11.44 -6.45 -13.85
N PHE A 18 11.61 -7.69 -13.41
CA PHE A 18 12.01 -7.97 -12.04
C PHE A 18 13.43 -7.44 -11.94
N ILE A 19 13.57 -6.25 -11.36
CA ILE A 19 14.86 -5.75 -10.92
C ILE A 19 15.30 -6.72 -9.82
N GLU A 20 16.40 -7.44 -10.07
CA GLU A 20 17.05 -8.27 -9.06
C GLU A 20 17.46 -7.37 -7.90
N GLU A 21 16.98 -7.70 -6.71
CA GLU A 21 17.15 -6.85 -5.53
C GLU A 21 18.57 -6.97 -4.99
N GLU A 22 19.37 -5.92 -5.19
CA GLU A 22 20.49 -5.66 -4.30
C GLU A 22 19.92 -5.38 -2.91
N LYS A 23 20.27 -6.25 -1.95
CA LYS A 23 19.95 -6.08 -0.52
C LYS A 23 20.64 -4.80 -0.03
N THR A 24 19.91 -3.70 -0.05
CA THR A 24 20.42 -2.44 0.48
C THR A 24 20.38 -2.52 2.00
N GLN A 25 21.43 -2.03 2.67
CA GLN A 25 21.61 -2.16 4.11
C GLN A 25 20.48 -1.46 4.88
N MET A 26 20.00 -2.13 5.94
CA MET A 26 18.94 -1.63 6.83
C MET A 26 19.35 -0.31 7.47
N ASP A 27 18.68 0.79 7.12
CA ASP A 27 18.86 2.09 7.78
C ASP A 27 18.01 2.13 9.06
N HIS A 28 18.58 1.59 10.14
CA HIS A 28 17.98 1.53 11.47
C HIS A 28 17.90 2.92 12.10
N GLY A 29 16.75 3.58 11.99
CA GLY A 29 16.48 4.83 12.72
C GLY A 29 15.57 5.84 12.02
N LYS A 30 15.12 5.58 10.79
CA LYS A 30 14.16 6.47 10.13
C LYS A 30 12.74 6.23 10.63
N THR A 31 12.04 7.32 10.93
CA THR A 31 10.62 7.27 11.29
C THR A 31 9.80 6.77 10.11
N LEU A 32 8.66 6.14 10.40
CA LEU A 32 7.76 5.58 9.40
C LEU A 32 7.33 6.66 8.35
N GLY A 33 7.13 7.90 8.81
CA GLY A 33 6.86 9.06 7.94
C GLY A 33 8.06 9.48 7.09
N GLY A 34 9.28 9.50 7.66
CA GLY A 34 10.50 9.82 6.92
C GLY A 34 10.83 8.79 5.83
N MET A 35 10.58 7.51 6.11
CA MET A 35 10.71 6.44 5.12
C MET A 35 9.66 6.58 4.01
N PHE A 36 8.42 6.94 4.36
CA PHE A 36 7.39 7.20 3.36
C PHE A 36 7.75 8.35 2.41
N GLU A 37 8.30 9.45 2.93
CA GLU A 37 8.76 10.57 2.08
C GLU A 37 9.91 10.16 1.17
N THR A 38 10.86 9.37 1.68
CA THR A 38 11.99 8.85 0.89
C THR A 38 11.49 7.93 -0.23
N PHE A 39 10.61 6.99 0.10
CA PHE A 39 9.93 6.12 -0.86
C PHE A 39 9.17 6.94 -1.91
N PHE A 40 8.42 7.96 -1.50
CA PHE A 40 7.63 8.77 -2.42
C PHE A 40 8.51 9.56 -3.39
N ARG A 41 9.65 10.08 -2.92
CA ARG A 41 10.64 10.75 -3.77
C ARG A 41 11.29 9.78 -4.76
N ALA A 42 11.74 8.61 -4.30
CA ALA A 42 12.35 7.59 -5.17
C ALA A 42 11.39 7.16 -6.29
N ASN A 43 10.15 6.82 -5.95
CA ASN A 43 9.13 6.44 -6.92
C ASN A 43 8.71 7.58 -7.87
N GLY A 44 8.83 8.84 -7.42
CA GLY A 44 8.67 10.01 -8.27
C GLY A 44 9.77 10.13 -9.32
N LEU A 45 11.02 9.82 -8.93
CA LEU A 45 12.19 9.81 -9.83
C LEU A 45 12.14 8.63 -10.82
N GLU A 46 11.62 7.48 -10.40
CA GLU A 46 11.43 6.29 -11.26
C GLU A 46 10.28 6.43 -12.27
N GLY A 47 9.55 7.55 -12.27
CA GLY A 47 8.54 7.86 -13.29
C GLY A 47 7.19 7.16 -13.09
N LEU A 48 6.83 6.79 -11.85
CA LEU A 48 5.48 6.27 -11.58
C LEU A 48 4.41 7.29 -11.96
N ARG A 49 3.31 6.77 -12.53
CA ARG A 49 2.18 7.61 -12.94
C ARG A 49 1.64 8.39 -11.73
N PRO A 50 1.30 9.69 -11.87
CA PRO A 50 0.80 10.52 -10.77
C PRO A 50 -0.40 9.93 -10.03
N ARG A 51 -1.26 9.21 -10.77
CA ARG A 51 -2.40 8.49 -10.20
C ARG A 51 -1.96 7.41 -9.21
N THR A 52 -0.94 6.64 -9.56
CA THR A 52 -0.42 5.55 -8.73
C THR A 52 0.23 6.10 -7.47
N LEU A 53 1.00 7.19 -7.59
CA LEU A 53 1.54 7.91 -6.42
C LEU A 53 0.43 8.39 -5.48
N LYS A 54 -0.66 8.94 -6.02
CA LYS A 54 -1.83 9.34 -5.22
C LYS A 54 -2.46 8.15 -4.48
N GLU A 55 -2.63 7.02 -5.16
CA GLU A 55 -3.17 5.79 -4.56
C GLU A 55 -2.25 5.23 -3.46
N HIS A 56 -0.93 5.29 -3.65
CA HIS A 56 0.05 4.98 -2.62
C HIS A 56 -0.16 5.86 -1.39
N ARG A 57 -0.10 7.19 -1.56
CA ARG A 57 -0.26 8.16 -0.46
C ARG A 57 -1.54 7.94 0.35
N VAL A 58 -2.65 7.71 -0.34
CA VAL A 58 -3.94 7.42 0.32
C VAL A 58 -3.89 6.11 1.11
N THR A 59 -3.27 5.07 0.55
CA THR A 59 -3.12 3.77 1.22
C THR A 59 -2.29 3.90 2.50
N PHE A 60 -1.14 4.57 2.43
CA PHE A 60 -0.29 4.79 3.61
C PHE A 60 -0.99 5.62 4.67
N LYS A 61 -1.72 6.67 4.27
CA LYS A 61 -2.51 7.46 5.22
C LYS A 61 -3.45 6.57 6.04
N TYR A 62 -4.14 5.61 5.41
CA TYR A 62 -5.00 4.68 6.15
C TYR A 62 -4.24 3.75 7.09
N PHE A 63 -3.00 3.38 6.76
CA PHE A 63 -2.16 2.56 7.62
C PHE A 63 -1.62 3.37 8.81
N PHE A 64 -1.10 4.58 8.57
CA PHE A 64 -0.67 5.50 9.63
C PHE A 64 -1.80 5.82 10.60
N SER A 65 -2.98 6.18 10.10
CA SER A 65 -4.14 6.45 10.96
C SER A 65 -4.63 5.22 11.72
N PHE A 66 -4.30 4.00 11.27
CA PHE A 66 -4.55 2.78 12.05
C PHE A 66 -3.51 2.62 13.16
N LEU A 67 -2.23 2.82 12.85
CA LEU A 67 -1.14 2.78 13.83
C LEU A 67 -1.34 3.82 14.93
N GLU A 68 -1.61 5.08 14.58
CA GLU A 68 -1.88 6.16 15.55
C GLU A 68 -3.03 5.82 16.51
N LYS A 69 -4.01 5.02 16.07
CA LYS A 69 -5.16 4.64 16.89
C LYS A 69 -4.91 3.43 17.77
N LYS A 70 -4.21 2.41 17.26
CA LYS A 70 -4.07 1.11 17.93
C LYS A 70 -2.69 0.89 18.55
N TYR A 71 -1.66 1.55 18.03
CA TYR A 71 -0.26 1.45 18.42
C TYR A 71 0.42 2.84 18.42
N PRO A 72 -0.01 3.77 19.29
CA PRO A 72 0.51 5.15 19.28
C PRO A 72 2.01 5.24 19.58
N ASP A 73 2.60 4.21 20.19
CA ASP A 73 4.01 4.17 20.54
C ASP A 73 4.92 3.83 19.36
N ILE A 74 4.37 3.25 18.28
CA ILE A 74 5.14 2.84 17.10
C ILE A 74 5.49 4.07 16.27
N LYS A 75 6.80 4.31 16.11
CA LYS A 75 7.34 5.46 15.38
C LYS A 75 8.25 5.04 14.23
N TYR A 76 8.81 3.84 14.31
CA TYR A 76 9.82 3.34 13.36
C TYR A 76 9.27 2.18 12.52
N ALA A 77 9.90 1.91 11.37
CA ALA A 77 9.42 0.87 10.45
C ALA A 77 9.79 -0.55 10.84
N ASP A 78 10.92 -0.71 11.52
CA ASP A 78 11.41 -1.96 12.09
C ASP A 78 10.54 -2.45 13.25
N GLU A 79 9.85 -1.54 13.94
CA GLU A 79 8.83 -1.87 14.94
C GLU A 79 7.55 -2.48 14.32
N VAL A 80 7.35 -2.36 13.01
CA VAL A 80 6.18 -2.93 12.32
C VAL A 80 6.36 -4.43 12.12
N THR A 81 5.90 -5.20 13.09
CA THR A 81 5.88 -6.66 13.05
C THR A 81 4.78 -7.22 12.14
N THR A 82 4.89 -8.51 11.79
CA THR A 82 3.86 -9.21 11.03
C THR A 82 2.52 -9.27 11.76
N GLU A 83 2.52 -9.23 13.09
CA GLU A 83 1.30 -9.22 13.90
C GLU A 83 0.51 -7.92 13.72
N ILE A 84 1.19 -6.77 13.69
CA ILE A 84 0.56 -5.48 13.41
C ILE A 84 -0.07 -5.46 12.01
N ILE A 85 0.57 -6.10 11.03
CA ILE A 85 0.00 -6.24 9.69
C ILE A 85 -1.26 -7.14 9.70
N ARG A 86 -1.26 -8.25 10.45
CA ARG A 86 -2.47 -9.09 10.62
C ARG A 86 -3.59 -8.30 11.29
N ASP A 87 -3.28 -7.51 12.30
CA ASP A 87 -4.22 -6.67 13.00
C ASP A 87 -4.78 -5.57 12.09
N TYR A 88 -3.96 -5.03 11.20
CA TYR A 88 -4.42 -4.11 10.17
C TYR A 88 -5.39 -4.78 9.18
N VAL A 89 -5.13 -6.03 8.78
CA VAL A 89 -6.06 -6.81 7.94
C VAL A 89 -7.36 -7.08 8.67
N TYR A 90 -7.29 -7.45 9.95
CA TYR A 90 -8.47 -7.65 10.79
C TYR A 90 -9.31 -6.36 10.88
N TYR A 91 -8.67 -5.24 11.21
CA TYR A 91 -9.28 -3.91 11.25
C TYR A 91 -9.98 -3.57 9.93
N MET A 92 -9.31 -3.76 8.79
CA MET A 92 -9.92 -3.51 7.49
C MET A 92 -11.08 -4.45 7.16
N SER A 93 -11.08 -5.68 7.65
CA SER A 93 -12.12 -6.67 7.33
C SER A 93 -13.37 -6.54 8.23
N LYS A 94 -13.21 -6.10 9.49
CA LYS A 94 -14.28 -6.10 10.49
C LYS A 94 -14.68 -4.72 10.99
N GLU A 95 -13.74 -3.78 11.08
CA GLU A 95 -13.91 -2.54 11.82
C GLU A 95 -13.93 -1.30 10.94
N SER A 96 -13.28 -1.33 9.77
CA SER A 96 -13.28 -0.18 8.87
C SER A 96 -14.65 -0.03 8.22
N CYS A 97 -15.40 0.99 8.61
CA CYS A 97 -16.65 1.35 7.96
C CYS A 97 -16.37 1.87 6.54
N GLN A 98 -17.13 1.38 5.56
CA GLN A 98 -17.14 2.02 4.25
C GLN A 98 -17.93 3.32 4.38
N PHE A 99 -17.31 4.48 4.13
CA PHE A 99 -17.98 5.80 4.18
C PHE A 99 -19.23 5.91 3.28
N LYS A 100 -19.45 4.95 2.36
CA LYS A 100 -20.58 4.95 1.42
C LYS A 100 -21.65 3.90 1.72
N THR A 101 -21.42 3.02 2.70
CA THR A 101 -22.34 1.93 3.00
C THR A 101 -22.14 1.56 4.45
N ASP A 102 -23.19 1.53 5.27
CA ASP A 102 -23.13 1.10 6.69
C ASP A 102 -22.72 -0.37 6.88
N LYS A 103 -22.23 -1.02 5.81
CA LYS A 103 -21.59 -2.32 5.84
C LYS A 103 -20.20 -2.18 6.46
N LYS A 104 -19.99 -2.93 7.53
CA LYS A 104 -18.70 -3.09 8.19
C LYS A 104 -17.74 -3.87 7.28
N GLY A 105 -16.51 -3.38 7.17
CA GLY A 105 -15.44 -4.06 6.46
C GLY A 105 -15.27 -3.65 4.99
N LEU A 106 -14.02 -3.64 4.54
CA LEU A 106 -13.64 -3.45 3.14
C LEU A 106 -13.78 -4.75 2.36
N SER A 107 -13.97 -4.63 1.05
CA SER A 107 -13.94 -5.79 0.17
C SER A 107 -12.53 -6.44 0.19
N PRO A 108 -12.43 -7.78 0.08
CA PRO A 108 -11.15 -8.48 0.02
C PRO A 108 -10.22 -7.92 -1.06
N PHE A 109 -10.79 -7.51 -2.20
CA PHE A 109 -10.06 -6.86 -3.28
C PHE A 109 -9.36 -5.56 -2.84
N THR A 110 -10.05 -4.71 -2.08
CA THR A 110 -9.49 -3.45 -1.57
C THR A 110 -8.39 -3.70 -0.55
N ILE A 111 -8.59 -4.67 0.34
CA ILE A 111 -7.58 -5.10 1.32
C ILE A 111 -6.31 -5.55 0.60
N ASN A 112 -6.44 -6.39 -0.44
CA ASN A 112 -5.30 -6.88 -1.20
C ASN A 112 -4.53 -5.78 -1.92
N ILE A 113 -5.22 -4.77 -2.47
CA ILE A 113 -4.56 -3.60 -3.05
C ILE A 113 -3.73 -2.88 -1.99
N ARG A 114 -4.29 -2.66 -0.80
CA ARG A 114 -3.58 -1.98 0.29
C ARG A 114 -2.36 -2.77 0.77
N LEU A 115 -2.51 -4.09 0.94
CA LEU A 115 -1.41 -4.97 1.32
C LEU A 115 -0.31 -5.03 0.26
N ARG A 116 -0.66 -5.07 -1.03
CA ARG A 116 0.33 -5.04 -2.12
C ARG A 116 1.15 -3.75 -2.08
N THR A 117 0.49 -2.63 -1.83
CA THR A 117 1.14 -1.32 -1.68
C THR A 117 2.05 -1.28 -0.46
N LEU A 118 1.59 -1.77 0.69
CA LEU A 118 2.42 -1.85 1.90
C LEU A 118 3.60 -2.80 1.72
N LYS A 119 3.42 -3.94 1.06
CA LYS A 119 4.53 -4.84 0.74
C LYS A 119 5.57 -4.14 -0.14
N CYS A 120 5.13 -3.40 -1.16
CA CYS A 120 6.03 -2.63 -2.01
C CYS A 120 6.83 -1.58 -1.23
N PHE A 121 6.19 -0.95 -0.25
CA PHE A 121 6.83 0.02 0.64
C PHE A 121 8.00 -0.57 1.41
N PHE A 122 7.70 -1.60 2.21
CA PHE A 122 8.67 -2.24 3.08
C PHE A 122 9.76 -2.89 2.24
N LYS A 123 9.44 -3.42 1.06
CA LYS A 123 10.42 -3.97 0.12
C LYS A 123 11.42 -2.94 -0.44
N ILE A 124 10.98 -1.72 -0.73
CA ILE A 124 11.84 -0.66 -1.29
C ILE A 124 12.58 0.11 -0.18
N SER A 125 12.02 0.10 1.04
CA SER A 125 12.47 0.97 2.12
C SER A 125 13.28 0.23 3.21
N LEU A 126 13.15 -1.11 3.31
CA LEU A 126 13.95 -2.01 4.15
C LEU A 126 14.81 -2.91 3.26
#